data_AF-A0A916W167-F1
#
_entry.id   AF-A0A916W167-F1
#
_cell.length_a   1.000
_cell.length_b   1.000
_cell.length_c   1.000
_cell.angle_alpha   90.00
_cell.angle_beta   90.00
_cell.angle_gamma   90.00
#
_symmetry.space_group_name_H-M   'P 1'
#
loop_
_entity.id
_entity.type
_entity.pdbx_description
1 polymer ?
#
loop_
_entity_poly.entity_id
_entity_poly.type
_entity_poly.pdbx_seq_one_letter_code
_entity_poly.pdbx_strand_id
1 'polypeptide(L)'
;MKSNIESFNLWSPLAREKELKAFFNYNTIKQNKPILANLFDVLYTKEEREANLDVGFRGRPAIGSAVMSQVDLDKLDQDPWGSLIKQIQGETGSGEKPKIFLCGSIFGGTGASGLPTIARLIDNKLKKIKVRESVQTGCLFVLPYFGFSTPPGEDPDGVYARSEQFLLNTEAALRYYVTQGQEIFDRVYLLGNQNFSKVNFSIGKDSQRNNPHFLELYAALAARNFWRDSSTAKGSVVLMTRQKNGTVSWEDIPDKAEVQPELMNATRFAFTWLAEIAPELEEAKKMKNTRFQRLAPWLMEFYQTGSRSGGTKPDFSDADQQEAIGIINNWCQDYLRWLYSLHQCEGDNIALFKADAFPPNKKLLGDELPDLIIGDSRDRGKKSRDTVQKLKNTLKATSPGGTVGLAKSVYMASRI
;
A
#
# COMPACT_ATOMS: atom_id res chain seq x y z
N MET A 1 -15.80 15.29 0.97
CA MET A 1 -16.42 14.13 1.65
C MET A 1 -15.28 13.24 2.12
N LYS A 2 -15.12 13.00 3.43
CA LYS A 2 -14.15 12.01 3.91
C LYS A 2 -14.88 10.67 3.91
N SER A 3 -14.59 9.81 2.95
CA SER A 3 -15.05 8.42 3.03
C SER A 3 -14.32 7.78 4.21
N ASN A 4 -15.06 7.18 5.13
CA ASN A 4 -14.45 6.41 6.21
C ASN A 4 -13.71 5.21 5.59
N ILE A 5 -12.50 4.94 6.06
CA ILE A 5 -11.77 3.73 5.68
C ILE A 5 -12.27 2.63 6.63
N GLU A 6 -13.02 1.69 6.09
CA GLU A 6 -13.55 0.54 6.82
C GLU A 6 -12.75 -0.71 6.44
N SER A 7 -12.45 -1.55 7.43
CA SER A 7 -11.73 -2.80 7.23
C SER A 7 -12.68 -3.98 7.37
N PHE A 8 -12.71 -4.84 6.35
CA PHE A 8 -13.54 -6.05 6.32
C PHE A 8 -12.82 -7.28 6.90
N ASN A 9 -11.91 -7.11 7.86
CA ASN A 9 -11.09 -8.19 8.44
C ASN A 9 -10.30 -9.02 7.39
N LEU A 10 -9.45 -9.94 7.88
CA LEU A 10 -8.68 -10.82 7.01
C LEU A 10 -9.54 -12.01 6.55
N TRP A 11 -9.60 -12.25 5.25
CA TRP A 11 -10.15 -13.48 4.67
C TRP A 11 -9.05 -14.38 4.12
N SER A 12 -9.21 -15.70 4.30
CA SER A 12 -8.33 -16.72 3.73
C SER A 12 -9.16 -17.84 3.09
N PRO A 13 -8.79 -18.31 1.88
CA PRO A 13 -9.38 -19.51 1.27
C PRO A 13 -8.91 -20.79 1.98
N LEU A 14 -7.76 -20.73 2.65
CA LEU A 14 -7.23 -21.79 3.49
C LEU A 14 -7.99 -21.69 4.82
N ALA A 15 -8.90 -22.65 5.05
CA ALA A 15 -9.62 -22.79 6.30
C ALA A 15 -8.70 -23.42 7.36
N ARG A 16 -9.09 -24.52 8.01
CA ARG A 16 -8.20 -25.28 8.92
C ARG A 16 -7.15 -26.10 8.17
N GLU A 17 -7.41 -26.42 6.90
CA GLU A 17 -6.54 -27.27 6.08
C GLU A 17 -5.36 -26.50 5.51
N LYS A 18 -4.15 -27.06 5.68
CA LYS A 18 -2.89 -26.39 5.36
C LYS A 18 -2.10 -27.08 4.25
N GLU A 19 -2.60 -28.21 3.75
CA GLU A 19 -1.94 -29.03 2.75
C GLU A 19 -2.90 -29.30 1.59
N LEU A 20 -2.38 -29.33 0.37
CA LEU A 20 -3.18 -29.56 -0.83
C LEU A 20 -3.86 -30.94 -0.80
N LYS A 21 -3.17 -31.98 -0.29
CA LYS A 21 -3.76 -33.33 -0.17
C LYS A 21 -4.96 -33.37 0.78
N ALA A 22 -4.92 -32.59 1.86
CA ALA A 22 -6.02 -32.53 2.83
C ALA A 22 -7.21 -31.78 2.23
N PHE A 23 -6.93 -30.68 1.53
CA PHE A 23 -7.95 -29.86 0.87
C PHE A 23 -8.79 -30.63 -0.15
N PHE A 24 -8.20 -31.62 -0.84
CA PHE A 24 -8.88 -32.49 -1.79
C PHE A 24 -9.35 -33.83 -1.20
N ASN A 25 -9.24 -34.04 0.11
CA ASN A 25 -9.51 -35.34 0.76
C ASN A 25 -8.80 -36.50 0.04
N TYR A 26 -7.53 -36.30 -0.34
CA TYR A 26 -6.77 -37.21 -1.19
C TYR A 26 -6.74 -38.64 -0.64
N ASN A 27 -6.66 -38.81 0.68
CA ASN A 27 -6.68 -40.14 1.31
C ASN A 27 -7.99 -40.91 0.99
N THR A 28 -9.13 -40.22 1.03
CA THR A 28 -10.43 -40.79 0.66
C THR A 28 -10.52 -41.07 -0.84
N ILE A 29 -9.98 -40.18 -1.69
CA ILE A 29 -9.91 -40.42 -3.13
C ILE A 29 -9.05 -41.64 -3.44
N LYS A 30 -7.89 -41.77 -2.78
CA LYS A 30 -6.97 -42.90 -2.96
C LYS A 30 -7.60 -44.24 -2.61
N GLN A 31 -8.40 -44.27 -1.55
CA GLN A 31 -9.13 -45.47 -1.13
C GLN A 31 -10.28 -45.82 -2.07
N ASN A 32 -11.10 -44.83 -2.44
CA ASN A 32 -12.38 -45.07 -3.11
C ASN A 32 -12.32 -44.93 -4.63
N LYS A 33 -11.34 -44.21 -5.17
CA LYS A 33 -11.19 -43.83 -6.59
C LYS A 33 -9.70 -43.81 -7.00
N PRO A 34 -9.01 -44.97 -7.04
CA PRO A 34 -7.56 -45.03 -7.25
C PRO A 34 -7.08 -44.42 -8.57
N ILE A 35 -7.87 -44.52 -9.65
CA ILE A 35 -7.53 -43.89 -10.95
C ILE A 35 -7.47 -42.37 -10.82
N LEU A 36 -8.42 -41.77 -10.08
CA LEU A 36 -8.44 -40.32 -9.85
C LEU A 36 -7.28 -39.88 -8.95
N ALA A 37 -6.91 -40.72 -7.97
CA ALA A 37 -5.72 -40.47 -7.15
C ALA A 37 -4.43 -40.51 -7.98
N ASN A 38 -4.31 -41.44 -8.93
CA ASN A 38 -3.15 -41.49 -9.83
C ASN A 38 -3.07 -40.24 -10.71
N LEU A 39 -4.21 -39.73 -11.21
CA LEU A 39 -4.22 -38.46 -11.94
C LEU A 39 -3.74 -37.30 -11.05
N PHE A 40 -4.20 -37.26 -9.80
CA PHE A 40 -3.74 -36.25 -8.83
C PHE A 40 -2.23 -36.35 -8.55
N ASP A 41 -1.69 -37.58 -8.49
CA ASP A 41 -0.26 -37.85 -8.30
C ASP A 41 0.59 -37.42 -9.50
N VAL A 42 0.01 -37.44 -10.71
CA VAL A 42 0.65 -36.92 -11.94
C VAL A 42 0.65 -35.40 -11.97
N LEU A 43 -0.43 -34.77 -11.50
CA LEU A 43 -0.58 -33.31 -11.55
C LEU A 43 0.22 -32.58 -10.47
N TYR A 44 0.43 -33.22 -9.30
CA TYR A 44 1.12 -32.61 -8.17
C TYR A 44 2.12 -33.58 -7.56
N THR A 45 3.36 -33.11 -7.39
CA THR A 45 4.39 -33.93 -6.76
C THR A 45 4.02 -34.23 -5.30
N LYS A 46 4.70 -35.20 -4.69
CA LYS A 46 4.46 -35.50 -3.27
C LYS A 46 4.75 -34.26 -2.41
N GLU A 47 5.84 -33.56 -2.70
CA GLU A 47 6.29 -32.37 -2.00
C GLU A 47 5.27 -31.24 -2.13
N GLU A 48 4.71 -31.02 -3.32
CA GLU A 48 3.67 -30.01 -3.54
C GLU A 48 2.37 -30.34 -2.80
N ARG A 49 2.03 -31.64 -2.72
CA ARG A 49 0.83 -32.11 -2.01
C ARG A 49 0.92 -31.96 -0.50
N GLU A 50 2.12 -32.08 0.05
CA GLU A 50 2.43 -32.05 1.48
C GLU A 50 2.98 -30.69 1.95
N ALA A 51 3.26 -29.76 1.03
CA ALA A 51 3.73 -28.44 1.37
C ALA A 51 2.72 -27.69 2.26
N ASN A 52 3.22 -27.09 3.34
CA ASN A 52 2.42 -26.17 4.14
C ASN A 52 2.11 -24.90 3.33
N LEU A 53 0.82 -24.64 3.11
CA LEU A 53 0.27 -23.54 2.32
C LEU A 53 0.01 -22.27 3.15
N ASP A 54 0.19 -22.30 4.49
CA ASP A 54 0.11 -21.10 5.34
C ASP A 54 1.15 -20.03 4.96
N VAL A 55 2.24 -20.44 4.31
CA VAL A 55 3.30 -19.54 3.82
C VAL A 55 3.02 -19.02 2.40
N GLY A 56 1.82 -19.28 1.87
CA GLY A 56 1.39 -18.96 0.51
C GLY A 56 1.59 -20.11 -0.46
N PHE A 57 1.18 -19.92 -1.71
CA PHE A 57 1.27 -20.98 -2.74
C PHE A 57 2.66 -21.09 -3.38
N ARG A 58 3.69 -20.55 -2.73
CA ARG A 58 5.11 -20.84 -3.01
C ARG A 58 5.53 -20.67 -4.47
N GLY A 59 4.97 -19.68 -5.17
CA GLY A 59 5.27 -19.44 -6.59
C GLY A 59 4.73 -20.51 -7.55
N ARG A 60 3.75 -21.31 -7.13
CA ARG A 60 3.08 -22.35 -7.92
C ARG A 60 1.61 -21.96 -8.15
N PRO A 61 1.29 -21.25 -9.25
CA PRO A 61 -0.10 -20.87 -9.56
C PRO A 61 -1.06 -22.07 -9.68
N ALA A 62 -0.57 -23.25 -10.08
CA ALA A 62 -1.39 -24.47 -10.19
C ALA A 62 -1.96 -24.90 -8.82
N ILE A 63 -1.13 -24.97 -7.78
CA ILE A 63 -1.55 -25.26 -6.40
C ILE A 63 -2.61 -24.25 -5.96
N GLY A 64 -2.33 -22.96 -6.17
CA GLY A 64 -3.24 -21.91 -5.80
C GLY A 64 -4.59 -21.95 -6.52
N SER A 65 -4.57 -22.30 -7.81
CA SER A 65 -5.79 -22.40 -8.62
C SER A 65 -6.66 -23.57 -8.16
N ALA A 66 -6.03 -24.68 -7.78
CA ALA A 66 -6.72 -25.85 -7.22
C ALA A 66 -7.34 -25.55 -5.85
N VAL A 67 -6.64 -24.81 -4.98
CA VAL A 67 -7.22 -24.36 -3.71
C VAL A 67 -8.40 -23.42 -3.95
N MET A 68 -8.21 -22.45 -4.84
CA MET A 68 -9.25 -21.45 -5.15
C MET A 68 -10.47 -22.06 -5.84
N SER A 69 -10.34 -23.18 -6.55
CA SER A 69 -11.48 -23.85 -7.22
C SER A 69 -12.49 -24.46 -6.24
N GLN A 70 -12.13 -24.67 -4.97
CA GLN A 70 -13.06 -25.12 -3.92
C GLN A 70 -13.70 -23.95 -3.15
N VAL A 71 -13.38 -22.70 -3.53
CA VAL A 71 -14.08 -21.53 -3.00
C VAL A 71 -15.38 -21.38 -3.79
N ASP A 72 -16.49 -21.76 -3.16
CA ASP A 72 -17.83 -21.65 -3.73
C ASP A 72 -18.37 -20.22 -3.61
N LEU A 73 -19.24 -19.84 -4.55
CA LEU A 73 -20.00 -18.59 -4.55
C LEU A 73 -20.84 -18.42 -3.28
N ASP A 74 -21.36 -19.51 -2.73
CA ASP A 74 -22.17 -19.45 -1.51
C ASP A 74 -21.32 -19.13 -0.26
N LYS A 75 -20.00 -19.31 -0.32
CA LYS A 75 -19.10 -18.77 0.72
C LYS A 75 -19.06 -17.24 0.73
N LEU A 76 -19.44 -16.58 -0.38
CA LEU A 76 -19.57 -15.12 -0.40
C LEU A 76 -20.81 -14.61 0.34
N ASP A 77 -21.71 -15.49 0.81
CA ASP A 77 -22.79 -15.11 1.71
C ASP A 77 -22.36 -15.04 3.18
N GLN A 78 -21.17 -15.55 3.50
CA GLN A 78 -20.57 -15.51 4.84
C GLN A 78 -19.63 -14.32 4.99
N ASP A 79 -19.46 -13.84 6.22
CA ASP A 79 -18.53 -12.75 6.49
C ASP A 79 -17.07 -13.16 6.25
N PRO A 80 -16.24 -12.23 5.74
CA PRO A 80 -16.56 -10.81 5.54
C PRO A 80 -17.21 -10.46 4.19
N TRP A 81 -17.27 -11.41 3.25
CA TRP A 81 -17.81 -11.18 1.92
C TRP A 81 -19.31 -10.84 1.93
N GLY A 82 -20.10 -11.49 2.78
CA GLY A 82 -21.53 -11.26 2.90
C GLY A 82 -21.84 -9.80 3.25
N SER A 83 -21.12 -9.24 4.21
CA SER A 83 -21.22 -7.82 4.58
C SER A 83 -20.84 -6.88 3.43
N LEU A 84 -19.72 -7.14 2.74
CA LEU A 84 -19.30 -6.36 1.58
C LEU A 84 -20.35 -6.37 0.46
N ILE A 85 -20.88 -7.54 0.12
CA ILE A 85 -21.90 -7.69 -0.94
C ILE A 85 -23.21 -6.99 -0.56
N LYS A 86 -23.64 -7.07 0.70
CA LYS A 86 -24.83 -6.34 1.18
C LYS A 86 -24.65 -4.83 1.09
N GLN A 87 -23.47 -4.32 1.41
CA GLN A 87 -23.18 -2.89 1.28
C GLN A 87 -23.25 -2.45 -0.19
N ILE A 88 -22.60 -3.19 -1.11
CA ILE A 88 -22.69 -2.91 -2.55
C ILE A 88 -24.15 -2.92 -3.03
N GLN A 89 -24.95 -3.87 -2.57
CA GLN A 89 -26.37 -3.94 -2.91
C GLN A 89 -27.16 -2.74 -2.37
N GLY A 90 -26.88 -2.29 -1.15
CA GLY A 90 -27.52 -1.11 -0.54
C GLY A 90 -27.17 0.19 -1.26
N GLU A 91 -25.90 0.39 -1.59
CA GLU A 91 -25.41 1.55 -2.34
C GLU A 91 -26.01 1.60 -3.75
N THR A 92 -25.98 0.48 -4.48
CA THR A 92 -26.63 0.40 -5.81
C THR A 92 -28.14 0.60 -5.75
N GLY A 93 -28.83 0.06 -4.73
CA GLY A 93 -30.26 0.28 -4.50
C GLY A 93 -30.62 1.74 -4.21
N SER A 94 -29.67 2.52 -3.69
CA SER A 94 -29.81 3.96 -3.42
C SER A 94 -29.44 4.84 -4.63
N GLY A 95 -29.11 4.24 -5.77
CA GLY A 95 -28.73 4.94 -7.00
C GLY A 95 -27.24 5.32 -7.08
N GLU A 96 -26.43 4.88 -6.11
CA GLU A 96 -24.98 5.06 -6.18
C GLU A 96 -24.34 4.08 -7.17
N LYS A 97 -23.08 4.35 -7.54
CA LYS A 97 -22.29 3.52 -8.46
C LYS A 97 -21.00 3.04 -7.78
N PRO A 98 -21.06 1.96 -6.99
CA PRO A 98 -19.90 1.45 -6.28
C PRO A 98 -18.77 1.08 -7.23
N LYS A 99 -17.53 1.27 -6.77
CA LYS A 99 -16.31 0.96 -7.51
C LYS A 99 -15.48 -0.07 -6.75
N ILE A 100 -15.24 -1.22 -7.37
CA ILE A 100 -14.38 -2.28 -6.82
C ILE A 100 -13.04 -2.23 -7.53
N PHE A 101 -11.94 -2.10 -6.78
CA PHE A 101 -10.59 -2.12 -7.33
C PHE A 101 -9.79 -3.27 -6.73
N LEU A 102 -9.47 -4.27 -7.54
CA LEU A 102 -8.66 -5.42 -7.12
C LEU A 102 -7.20 -5.18 -7.47
N CYS A 103 -6.27 -5.47 -6.55
CA CYS A 103 -4.84 -5.27 -6.77
C CYS A 103 -4.09 -6.54 -6.35
N GLY A 104 -3.16 -7.00 -7.19
CA GLY A 104 -2.30 -8.11 -6.85
C GLY A 104 -1.19 -8.36 -7.87
N SER A 105 -0.13 -9.02 -7.43
CA SER A 105 0.92 -9.49 -8.33
C SER A 105 0.52 -10.77 -9.05
N ILE A 106 0.71 -10.81 -10.37
CA ILE A 106 0.32 -11.96 -11.19
C ILE A 106 1.51 -12.86 -11.58
N PHE A 107 2.68 -12.65 -10.97
CA PHE A 107 3.89 -13.41 -11.22
C PHE A 107 4.26 -14.40 -10.10
N GLY A 108 3.71 -14.19 -8.90
CA GLY A 108 3.85 -15.09 -7.76
C GLY A 108 2.75 -16.18 -7.73
N GLY A 109 2.79 -17.07 -6.75
CA GLY A 109 1.81 -18.17 -6.65
C GLY A 109 0.42 -17.69 -6.25
N THR A 110 0.31 -16.97 -5.12
CA THR A 110 -0.96 -16.55 -4.52
C THR A 110 -1.72 -15.55 -5.35
N GLY A 111 -1.06 -14.48 -5.80
CA GLY A 111 -1.74 -13.44 -6.57
C GLY A 111 -2.14 -13.92 -7.97
N ALA A 112 -1.28 -14.68 -8.66
CA ALA A 112 -1.58 -15.18 -10.01
C ALA A 112 -2.79 -16.12 -10.04
N SER A 113 -3.00 -16.94 -9.00
CA SER A 113 -4.16 -17.83 -8.92
C SER A 113 -5.39 -17.20 -8.25
N GLY A 114 -5.15 -16.36 -7.25
CA GLY A 114 -6.19 -15.81 -6.39
C GLY A 114 -6.93 -14.64 -7.01
N LEU A 115 -6.20 -13.68 -7.58
CA LEU A 115 -6.78 -12.49 -8.19
C LEU A 115 -7.80 -12.82 -9.28
N PRO A 116 -7.55 -13.71 -10.26
CA PRO A 116 -8.54 -14.02 -11.29
C PRO A 116 -9.76 -14.72 -10.72
N THR A 117 -9.56 -15.60 -9.75
CA THR A 117 -10.64 -16.38 -9.17
C THR A 117 -11.55 -15.52 -8.31
N ILE A 118 -10.99 -14.69 -7.42
CA ILE A 118 -11.76 -13.76 -6.60
C ILE A 118 -12.56 -12.80 -7.49
N ALA A 119 -11.93 -12.27 -8.53
CA ALA A 119 -12.61 -11.37 -9.47
C ALA A 119 -13.80 -12.04 -10.16
N ARG A 120 -13.63 -13.28 -10.64
CA ARG A 120 -14.70 -14.08 -11.24
C ARG A 120 -15.82 -14.40 -10.24
N LEU A 121 -15.48 -14.72 -8.99
CA LEU A 121 -16.47 -15.01 -7.94
C LEU A 121 -17.31 -13.76 -7.62
N ILE A 122 -16.67 -12.60 -7.47
CA ILE A 122 -17.35 -11.31 -7.26
C ILE A 122 -18.25 -11.01 -8.46
N ASP A 123 -17.74 -11.07 -9.69
CA ASP A 123 -18.50 -10.79 -10.91
C ASP A 123 -19.75 -11.68 -11.02
N ASN A 124 -19.59 -12.99 -10.83
CA ASN A 124 -20.69 -13.95 -10.81
C ASN A 124 -21.72 -13.63 -9.72
N LYS A 125 -21.27 -13.26 -8.52
CA LYS A 125 -22.17 -12.89 -7.41
C LYS A 125 -22.95 -11.63 -7.73
N LEU A 126 -22.30 -10.59 -8.27
CA LEU A 126 -22.93 -9.34 -8.69
C LEU A 126 -23.96 -9.56 -9.81
N LYS A 127 -23.67 -10.48 -10.75
CA LYS A 127 -24.62 -10.92 -11.79
C LYS A 127 -25.82 -11.66 -11.18
N LYS A 128 -25.58 -12.60 -10.25
CA LYS A 128 -26.63 -13.36 -9.54
C LYS A 128 -27.63 -12.43 -8.83
N ILE A 129 -27.14 -11.39 -8.17
CA ILE A 129 -27.98 -10.39 -7.47
C ILE A 129 -28.43 -9.22 -8.37
N LYS A 130 -28.12 -9.26 -9.67
CA LYS A 130 -28.54 -8.28 -10.69
C LYS A 130 -28.08 -6.85 -10.46
N VAL A 131 -26.90 -6.65 -9.86
CA VAL A 131 -26.30 -5.30 -9.65
C VAL A 131 -25.03 -5.04 -10.45
N ARG A 132 -24.51 -6.03 -11.19
CA ARG A 132 -23.21 -5.94 -11.91
C ARG A 132 -23.10 -4.71 -12.83
N GLU A 133 -24.15 -4.34 -13.55
CA GLU A 133 -24.13 -3.18 -14.46
C GLU A 133 -24.06 -1.83 -13.72
N SER A 134 -24.43 -1.79 -12.44
CA SER A 134 -24.34 -0.61 -11.58
C SER A 134 -23.01 -0.49 -10.85
N VAL A 135 -22.13 -1.49 -10.97
CA VAL A 135 -20.83 -1.56 -10.29
C VAL A 135 -19.71 -1.48 -11.31
N GLN A 136 -18.73 -0.62 -11.06
CA GLN A 136 -17.51 -0.56 -11.86
C GLN A 136 -16.42 -1.44 -11.25
N THR A 137 -15.77 -2.27 -12.05
CA THR A 137 -14.70 -3.18 -11.62
C THR A 137 -13.37 -2.82 -12.30
N GLY A 138 -12.37 -2.51 -11.49
CA GLY A 138 -11.00 -2.22 -11.92
C GLY A 138 -10.03 -3.24 -11.37
N CYS A 139 -8.92 -3.45 -12.08
CA CYS A 139 -7.85 -4.30 -11.59
C CYS A 139 -6.47 -3.71 -11.83
N LEU A 140 -5.56 -3.87 -10.87
CA LEU A 140 -4.13 -3.66 -11.04
C LEU A 140 -3.41 -5.01 -11.03
N PHE A 141 -2.83 -5.36 -12.17
CA PHE A 141 -1.89 -6.47 -12.29
C PHE A 141 -0.48 -5.92 -12.10
N VAL A 142 0.10 -6.25 -10.95
CA VAL A 142 1.52 -6.01 -10.71
C VAL A 142 2.31 -7.10 -11.43
N LEU A 143 3.09 -6.68 -12.42
CA LEU A 143 4.04 -7.48 -13.17
C LEU A 143 5.38 -7.54 -12.42
N PRO A 144 6.31 -8.42 -12.80
CA PRO A 144 7.60 -8.54 -12.12
C PRO A 144 8.35 -7.21 -12.02
N TYR A 145 8.97 -6.99 -10.87
CA TYR A 145 9.79 -5.79 -10.58
C TYR A 145 10.93 -6.05 -9.60
N PHE A 146 11.04 -7.28 -9.11
CA PHE A 146 12.12 -7.73 -8.24
C PHE A 146 12.48 -9.17 -8.56
N GLY A 147 13.68 -9.56 -8.14
CA GLY A 147 14.17 -10.93 -8.21
C GLY A 147 15.06 -11.28 -7.02
N PHE A 148 15.25 -12.56 -6.81
CA PHE A 148 16.14 -13.13 -5.81
C PHE A 148 16.78 -14.40 -6.37
N SER A 149 17.90 -14.81 -5.79
CA SER A 149 18.55 -16.07 -6.11
C SER A 149 18.40 -17.04 -4.95
N THR A 150 18.22 -18.33 -5.26
CA THR A 150 18.26 -19.39 -4.26
C THR A 150 19.64 -19.44 -3.60
N PRO A 151 19.73 -19.43 -2.26
CA PRO A 151 21.01 -19.50 -1.57
C PRO A 151 21.63 -20.91 -1.68
N PRO A 152 22.98 -21.03 -1.57
CA PRO A 152 23.63 -22.33 -1.51
C PRO A 152 23.10 -23.18 -0.34
N GLY A 153 22.76 -24.44 -0.61
CA GLY A 153 22.25 -25.39 0.40
C GLY A 153 20.74 -25.57 0.40
N GLU A 154 19.98 -24.71 -0.28
CA GLU A 154 18.57 -24.96 -0.59
C GLU A 154 18.45 -25.82 -1.85
N ASP A 155 17.50 -26.76 -1.86
CA ASP A 155 17.20 -27.60 -3.03
C ASP A 155 16.70 -26.71 -4.19
N PRO A 156 17.39 -26.61 -5.33
CA PRO A 156 16.97 -25.79 -6.48
C PRO A 156 15.57 -26.13 -7.02
N ASP A 157 15.12 -27.37 -6.80
CA ASP A 157 13.80 -27.86 -7.21
C ASP A 157 12.77 -27.87 -6.07
N GLY A 158 13.14 -27.31 -4.92
CA GLY A 158 12.26 -27.15 -3.78
C GLY A 158 10.97 -26.41 -4.10
N VAL A 159 9.94 -26.66 -3.30
CA VAL A 159 8.63 -26.01 -3.45
C VAL A 159 8.70 -24.60 -2.85
N TYR A 160 9.25 -23.66 -3.63
CA TYR A 160 9.30 -22.24 -3.35
C TYR A 160 9.29 -21.44 -4.67
N ALA A 161 9.09 -20.12 -4.56
CA ALA A 161 9.01 -19.26 -5.73
C ALA A 161 10.36 -19.14 -6.44
N ARG A 162 10.36 -19.17 -7.77
CA ARG A 162 11.57 -19.02 -8.60
C ARG A 162 11.49 -17.73 -9.39
N SER A 163 12.42 -16.80 -9.14
CA SER A 163 12.39 -15.48 -9.77
C SER A 163 12.56 -15.56 -11.29
N GLU A 164 13.30 -16.56 -11.76
CA GLU A 164 13.55 -16.84 -13.18
C GLU A 164 12.25 -17.24 -13.90
N GLN A 165 11.24 -17.72 -13.17
CA GLN A 165 9.94 -18.13 -13.71
C GLN A 165 8.89 -17.01 -13.66
N PHE A 166 9.18 -15.86 -13.05
CA PHE A 166 8.19 -14.79 -12.89
C PHE A 166 7.63 -14.29 -14.21
N LEU A 167 8.44 -14.13 -15.25
CA LEU A 167 7.97 -13.72 -16.57
C LEU A 167 7.06 -14.78 -17.22
N LEU A 168 7.43 -16.06 -17.14
CA LEU A 168 6.62 -17.17 -17.66
C LEU A 168 5.28 -17.28 -16.93
N ASN A 169 5.28 -17.15 -15.60
CA ASN A 169 4.07 -17.14 -14.78
C ASN A 169 3.15 -15.97 -15.14
N THR A 170 3.75 -14.79 -15.36
CA THR A 170 3.02 -13.58 -15.78
C THR A 170 2.36 -13.79 -17.13
N GLU A 171 3.08 -14.35 -18.10
CA GLU A 171 2.54 -14.65 -19.43
C GLU A 171 1.35 -15.62 -19.34
N ALA A 172 1.50 -16.70 -18.57
CA ALA A 172 0.43 -17.67 -18.34
C ALA A 172 -0.82 -17.02 -17.70
N ALA A 173 -0.61 -16.16 -16.69
CA ALA A 173 -1.70 -15.43 -16.03
C ALA A 173 -2.40 -14.46 -16.99
N LEU A 174 -1.65 -13.70 -17.81
CA LEU A 174 -2.22 -12.79 -18.79
C LEU A 174 -3.00 -13.55 -19.88
N ARG A 175 -2.48 -14.68 -20.38
CA ARG A 175 -3.22 -15.56 -21.32
C ARG A 175 -4.55 -16.03 -20.73
N TYR A 176 -4.59 -16.37 -19.44
CA TYR A 176 -5.83 -16.71 -18.76
C TYR A 176 -6.83 -15.54 -18.79
N TYR A 177 -6.41 -14.31 -18.45
CA TYR A 177 -7.31 -13.15 -18.48
C TYR A 177 -7.81 -12.83 -19.89
N VAL A 178 -6.96 -12.97 -20.90
CA VAL A 178 -7.34 -12.76 -22.30
C VAL A 178 -8.32 -13.83 -22.80
N THR A 179 -8.34 -15.04 -22.25
CA THR A 179 -9.16 -16.14 -22.81
C THR A 179 -10.38 -16.50 -21.94
N GLN A 180 -10.28 -16.35 -20.63
CA GLN A 180 -11.27 -16.81 -19.64
C GLN A 180 -11.74 -15.70 -18.70
N GLY A 181 -10.98 -14.60 -18.61
CA GLY A 181 -11.27 -13.45 -17.75
C GLY A 181 -11.75 -12.20 -18.51
N GLN A 182 -12.07 -12.34 -19.81
CA GLN A 182 -12.65 -11.26 -20.60
C GLN A 182 -13.93 -10.76 -19.92
N GLU A 183 -14.16 -9.45 -19.94
CA GLU A 183 -15.36 -8.78 -19.40
C GLU A 183 -15.50 -8.73 -17.87
N ILE A 184 -14.62 -9.37 -17.09
CA ILE A 184 -14.65 -9.27 -15.62
C ILE A 184 -14.36 -7.84 -15.17
N PHE A 185 -13.39 -7.18 -15.83
CA PHE A 185 -12.92 -5.85 -15.49
C PHE A 185 -13.32 -4.83 -16.54
N ASP A 186 -13.86 -3.71 -16.07
CA ASP A 186 -14.09 -2.53 -16.89
C ASP A 186 -12.77 -1.82 -17.21
N ARG A 187 -11.76 -1.92 -16.34
CA ARG A 187 -10.42 -1.35 -16.55
C ARG A 187 -9.32 -2.20 -15.92
N VAL A 188 -8.23 -2.41 -16.67
CA VAL A 188 -7.04 -3.13 -16.19
C VAL A 188 -5.83 -2.22 -16.25
N TYR A 189 -5.06 -2.16 -15.18
CA TYR A 189 -3.78 -1.47 -15.10
C TYR A 189 -2.66 -2.51 -15.06
N LEU A 190 -1.63 -2.34 -15.89
CA LEU A 190 -0.44 -3.19 -15.85
C LEU A 190 0.74 -2.37 -15.33
N LEU A 191 1.39 -2.87 -14.28
CA LEU A 191 2.49 -2.15 -13.63
C LEU A 191 3.65 -3.10 -13.35
N GLY A 192 4.76 -2.89 -14.02
CA GLY A 192 6.00 -3.65 -13.82
C GLY A 192 7.22 -2.75 -13.92
N ASN A 193 8.39 -3.33 -13.71
CA ASN A 193 9.64 -2.64 -13.93
C ASN A 193 10.60 -3.52 -14.71
N GLN A 194 11.31 -2.92 -15.67
CA GLN A 194 12.33 -3.63 -16.44
C GLN A 194 13.57 -3.92 -15.59
N ASN A 195 13.90 -3.02 -14.66
CA ASN A 195 14.98 -3.21 -13.72
C ASN A 195 14.45 -3.96 -12.50
N PHE A 196 15.03 -5.12 -12.21
CA PHE A 196 14.56 -5.95 -11.10
C PHE A 196 15.39 -5.61 -9.87
N SER A 197 14.72 -5.06 -8.85
CA SER A 197 15.35 -4.89 -7.54
C SER A 197 15.75 -6.26 -6.98
N LYS A 198 16.95 -6.36 -6.42
CA LYS A 198 17.37 -7.58 -5.72
C LYS A 198 16.73 -7.61 -4.33
N VAL A 199 16.14 -8.74 -3.98
CA VAL A 199 15.61 -8.99 -2.64
C VAL A 199 16.23 -10.26 -2.06
N ASN A 200 16.17 -10.38 -0.74
CA ASN A 200 16.63 -11.58 -0.07
C ASN A 200 15.65 -12.73 -0.32
N PHE A 201 16.19 -13.93 -0.52
CA PHE A 201 15.40 -15.14 -0.61
C PHE A 201 14.58 -15.35 0.67
N SER A 202 13.33 -15.74 0.50
CA SER A 202 12.44 -16.13 1.59
C SER A 202 11.39 -17.09 1.05
N ILE A 203 11.05 -18.11 1.84
CA ILE A 203 9.98 -19.06 1.52
C ILE A 203 8.58 -18.41 1.66
N GLY A 204 8.47 -17.27 2.37
CA GLY A 204 7.25 -16.47 2.47
C GLY A 204 6.91 -16.02 3.90
N LYS A 205 5.66 -15.58 4.08
CA LYS A 205 5.07 -15.13 5.36
C LYS A 205 5.89 -14.03 6.05
N ASP A 206 6.18 -14.18 7.33
CA ASP A 206 6.80 -13.15 8.17
C ASP A 206 8.29 -12.98 7.92
N SER A 207 8.91 -13.95 7.23
CA SER A 207 10.31 -13.88 6.84
C SER A 207 10.53 -13.08 5.57
N GLN A 208 9.50 -12.90 4.73
CA GLN A 208 9.60 -12.10 3.51
C GLN A 208 9.38 -10.62 3.87
N ARG A 209 10.46 -9.84 3.79
CA ARG A 209 10.49 -8.41 4.14
C ARG A 209 11.18 -7.64 3.02
N ASN A 210 10.45 -7.41 1.94
CA ASN A 210 10.93 -6.61 0.82
C ASN A 210 10.89 -5.13 1.20
N ASN A 211 11.88 -4.35 0.75
CA ASN A 211 11.87 -2.90 0.90
C ASN A 211 10.75 -2.28 0.05
N PRO A 212 10.15 -1.16 0.48
CA PRO A 212 9.20 -0.40 -0.33
C PRO A 212 9.78 -0.07 -1.71
N HIS A 213 8.97 -0.23 -2.74
CA HIS A 213 9.38 0.04 -4.13
C HIS A 213 8.54 1.15 -4.76
N PHE A 214 9.12 1.96 -5.66
CA PHE A 214 8.41 3.10 -6.29
C PHE A 214 7.12 2.69 -7.04
N LEU A 215 7.00 1.43 -7.44
CA LEU A 215 5.76 0.90 -8.02
C LEU A 215 4.58 0.90 -7.03
N GLU A 216 4.80 0.90 -5.72
CA GLU A 216 3.72 1.03 -4.74
C GLU A 216 3.04 2.41 -4.82
N LEU A 217 3.82 3.46 -5.08
CA LEU A 217 3.28 4.79 -5.36
C LEU A 217 2.41 4.76 -6.63
N TYR A 218 2.92 4.15 -7.71
CA TYR A 218 2.16 3.99 -8.94
C TYR A 218 0.90 3.13 -8.78
N ALA A 219 0.95 2.11 -7.92
CA ALA A 219 -0.21 1.29 -7.59
C ALA A 219 -1.31 2.12 -6.91
N ALA A 220 -0.93 2.99 -5.96
CA ALA A 220 -1.86 3.92 -5.32
C ALA A 220 -2.41 4.96 -6.33
N LEU A 221 -1.59 5.44 -7.26
CA LEU A 221 -2.02 6.36 -8.31
C LEU A 221 -2.96 5.71 -9.34
N ALA A 222 -2.76 4.42 -9.66
CA ALA A 222 -3.68 3.65 -10.50
C ALA A 222 -5.07 3.52 -9.85
N ALA A 223 -5.10 3.22 -8.54
CA ALA A 223 -6.34 3.17 -7.78
C ALA A 223 -7.03 4.54 -7.75
N ARG A 224 -6.27 5.62 -7.48
CA ARG A 224 -6.76 7.01 -7.55
C ARG A 224 -7.33 7.36 -8.93
N ASN A 225 -6.64 6.99 -10.02
CA ASN A 225 -7.13 7.22 -11.38
C ASN A 225 -8.46 6.48 -11.60
N PHE A 226 -8.58 5.21 -11.19
CA PHE A 226 -9.82 4.46 -11.31
C PHE A 226 -10.99 5.09 -10.54
N TRP A 227 -10.75 5.58 -9.32
CA TRP A 227 -11.80 6.21 -8.52
C TRP A 227 -12.23 7.58 -9.06
N ARG A 228 -11.31 8.36 -9.67
CA ARG A 228 -11.64 9.69 -10.19
C ARG A 228 -12.16 9.69 -11.62
N ASP A 229 -11.61 8.84 -12.47
CA ASP A 229 -11.92 8.82 -13.90
C ASP A 229 -12.97 7.75 -14.21
N SER A 230 -14.22 8.19 -14.42
CA SER A 230 -15.32 7.34 -14.91
C SER A 230 -15.45 7.33 -16.44
N SER A 231 -14.61 8.07 -17.17
CA SER A 231 -14.75 8.31 -18.60
C SER A 231 -14.08 7.26 -19.49
N THR A 232 -13.15 6.46 -18.97
CA THR A 232 -12.46 5.46 -19.78
C THR A 232 -13.41 4.32 -20.19
N ALA A 233 -13.33 3.93 -21.46
CA ALA A 233 -14.15 2.86 -22.03
C ALA A 233 -13.99 1.53 -21.26
N LYS A 234 -15.09 0.75 -21.18
CA LYS A 234 -15.06 -0.61 -20.67
C LYS A 234 -14.05 -1.45 -21.46
N GLY A 235 -13.29 -2.30 -20.77
CA GLY A 235 -12.26 -3.16 -21.36
C GLY A 235 -10.94 -2.45 -21.66
N SER A 236 -10.73 -1.24 -21.13
CA SER A 236 -9.48 -0.50 -21.33
C SER A 236 -8.31 -1.10 -20.56
N VAL A 237 -7.13 -1.11 -21.20
CA VAL A 237 -5.86 -1.47 -20.58
C VAL A 237 -5.02 -0.21 -20.45
N VAL A 238 -4.64 0.13 -19.22
CA VAL A 238 -3.80 1.28 -18.90
C VAL A 238 -2.38 0.80 -18.63
N LEU A 239 -1.44 1.34 -19.39
CA LEU A 239 -0.01 1.12 -19.22
C LEU A 239 0.62 2.39 -18.65
N MET A 240 1.64 2.22 -17.82
CA MET A 240 2.48 3.33 -17.38
C MET A 240 3.79 3.33 -18.14
N THR A 241 4.17 4.52 -18.63
CA THR A 241 5.43 4.74 -19.35
C THR A 241 6.22 5.84 -18.66
N ARG A 242 7.54 5.77 -18.77
CA ARG A 242 8.48 6.79 -18.31
C ARG A 242 9.14 7.48 -19.50
N GLN A 243 9.47 8.76 -19.36
CA GLN A 243 10.18 9.53 -20.39
C GLN A 243 11.57 8.98 -20.66
N LYS A 244 12.27 8.52 -19.61
CA LYS A 244 13.63 7.99 -19.71
C LYS A 244 13.75 6.65 -18.99
N ASN A 245 14.35 5.68 -19.67
CA ASN A 245 14.62 4.37 -19.06
C ASN A 245 15.55 4.52 -17.85
N GLY A 246 15.27 3.79 -16.76
CA GLY A 246 16.06 3.86 -15.52
C GLY A 246 15.86 5.14 -14.70
N THR A 247 14.89 5.99 -15.02
CA THR A 247 14.65 7.24 -14.25
C THR A 247 13.16 7.47 -14.05
N VAL A 248 12.79 7.93 -12.85
CA VAL A 248 11.45 8.41 -12.53
C VAL A 248 11.57 9.84 -12.05
N SER A 249 10.95 10.77 -12.77
CA SER A 249 10.91 12.19 -12.45
C SER A 249 9.49 12.65 -12.16
N TRP A 250 9.31 13.91 -11.75
CA TRP A 250 7.98 14.48 -11.57
C TRP A 250 7.13 14.45 -12.85
N GLU A 251 7.73 14.52 -14.03
CA GLU A 251 6.99 14.43 -15.30
C GLU A 251 6.42 13.02 -15.56
N ASP A 252 6.92 12.01 -14.85
CA ASP A 252 6.46 10.63 -14.93
C ASP A 252 5.36 10.32 -13.90
N ILE A 253 4.88 11.32 -13.14
CA ILE A 253 3.81 11.17 -12.15
C ILE A 253 2.45 11.53 -12.78
N PRO A 254 1.50 10.59 -12.89
CA PRO A 254 0.15 10.88 -13.34
C PRO A 254 -0.52 11.96 -12.50
N ASP A 255 -1.31 12.82 -13.15
CA ASP A 255 -1.97 13.96 -12.51
C ASP A 255 -1.00 14.81 -11.67
N LYS A 256 0.25 14.96 -12.15
CA LYS A 256 1.33 15.70 -11.46
C LYS A 256 0.86 17.00 -10.82
N ALA A 257 0.05 17.80 -11.52
CA ALA A 257 -0.46 19.08 -11.02
C ALA A 257 -1.22 18.98 -9.70
N GLU A 258 -1.84 17.83 -9.40
CA GLU A 258 -2.51 17.56 -8.13
C GLU A 258 -1.65 16.72 -7.18
N VAL A 259 -0.93 15.72 -7.70
CA VAL A 259 -0.17 14.77 -6.88
C VAL A 259 1.09 15.39 -6.30
N GLN A 260 1.83 16.15 -7.10
CA GLN A 260 3.10 16.74 -6.70
C GLN A 260 2.95 17.70 -5.52
N PRO A 261 2.01 18.69 -5.52
CA PRO A 261 1.84 19.59 -4.37
C PRO A 261 1.47 18.86 -3.08
N GLU A 262 0.66 17.80 -3.15
CA GLU A 262 0.22 17.05 -1.97
C GLU A 262 1.36 16.19 -1.39
N LEU A 263 2.14 15.51 -2.23
CA LEU A 263 3.34 14.78 -1.79
C LEU A 263 4.42 15.73 -1.25
N MET A 264 4.64 16.87 -1.91
CA MET A 264 5.55 17.91 -1.43
C MET A 264 5.12 18.41 -0.05
N ASN A 265 3.84 18.70 0.13
CA ASN A 265 3.33 19.21 1.40
C ASN A 265 3.44 18.17 2.52
N ALA A 266 3.08 16.91 2.25
CA ALA A 266 3.21 15.81 3.22
C ALA A 266 4.68 15.59 3.62
N THR A 267 5.61 15.64 2.67
CA THR A 267 7.05 15.52 2.92
C THR A 267 7.58 16.66 3.75
N ARG A 268 7.23 17.90 3.40
CA ARG A 268 7.66 19.09 4.15
C ARG A 268 7.07 19.11 5.55
N PHE A 269 5.81 18.68 5.72
CA PHE A 269 5.18 18.50 7.03
C PHE A 269 5.94 17.48 7.87
N ALA A 270 6.17 16.26 7.34
CA ALA A 270 6.85 15.21 8.07
C ALA A 270 8.30 15.60 8.44
N PHE A 271 9.01 16.23 7.49
CA PHE A 271 10.37 16.73 7.70
C PHE A 271 10.40 17.82 8.78
N THR A 272 9.56 18.85 8.67
CA THR A 272 9.48 19.95 9.65
C THR A 272 9.11 19.43 11.03
N TRP A 273 8.15 18.50 11.09
CA TRP A 273 7.70 17.89 12.32
C TRP A 273 8.86 17.18 13.03
N LEU A 274 9.61 16.34 12.34
CA LEU A 274 10.69 15.55 12.94
C LEU A 274 11.98 16.33 13.17
N ALA A 275 12.29 17.31 12.33
CA ALA A 275 13.50 18.12 12.47
C ALA A 275 13.43 19.08 13.66
N GLU A 276 12.26 19.66 13.93
CA GLU A 276 12.14 20.84 14.81
C GLU A 276 10.98 20.72 15.81
N ILE A 277 9.76 20.39 15.36
CA ILE A 277 8.58 20.38 16.24
C ILE A 277 8.67 19.28 17.31
N ALA A 278 8.89 18.02 16.91
CA ALA A 278 8.93 16.89 17.83
C ALA A 278 10.11 16.97 18.83
N PRO A 279 11.34 17.36 18.42
CA PRO A 279 12.42 17.63 19.37
C PRO A 279 12.06 18.72 20.39
N GLU A 280 11.45 19.84 19.96
CA GLU A 280 11.02 20.91 20.87
C GLU A 280 9.93 20.43 21.84
N LEU A 281 8.97 19.62 21.39
CA LEU A 281 7.96 19.01 22.26
C LEU A 281 8.58 18.05 23.30
N GLU A 282 9.60 17.30 22.91
CA GLU A 282 10.30 16.38 23.82
C GLU A 282 11.15 17.14 24.86
N GLU A 283 11.84 18.21 24.45
CA GLU A 283 12.53 19.12 25.38
C GLU A 283 11.55 19.79 26.34
N ALA A 284 10.41 20.24 25.82
CA ALA A 284 9.31 20.80 26.58
C ALA A 284 8.83 19.83 27.68
N LYS A 285 8.62 18.56 27.34
CA LYS A 285 8.22 17.50 28.28
C LYS A 285 9.25 17.31 29.40
N LYS A 286 10.55 17.31 29.08
CA LYS A 286 11.64 17.14 30.06
C LYS A 286 11.72 18.29 31.07
N MET A 287 11.41 19.52 30.66
CA MET A 287 11.52 20.72 31.51
C MET A 287 10.29 21.01 32.38
N LYS A 288 9.30 20.10 32.44
CA LYS A 288 8.08 20.21 33.26
C LYS A 288 7.42 21.58 33.19
N ASN A 289 7.35 22.15 31.99
CA ASN A 289 6.54 23.34 31.71
C ASN A 289 7.04 24.69 32.26
N THR A 290 8.20 24.74 32.91
CA THR A 290 8.65 25.96 33.63
C THR A 290 9.41 26.98 32.79
N ARG A 291 9.91 26.62 31.59
CA ARG A 291 10.69 27.51 30.70
C ARG A 291 10.17 27.61 29.26
N PHE A 292 8.94 27.14 29.01
CA PHE A 292 8.35 27.06 27.67
C PHE A 292 8.39 28.34 26.84
N GLN A 293 8.11 29.47 27.48
CA GLN A 293 8.01 30.78 26.81
C GLN A 293 9.33 31.21 26.14
N ARG A 294 10.48 30.66 26.57
CA ARG A 294 11.79 30.99 26.00
C ARG A 294 12.21 30.06 24.86
N LEU A 295 11.71 28.82 24.83
CA LEU A 295 12.15 27.80 23.86
C LEU A 295 11.21 27.70 22.66
N ALA A 296 9.90 27.70 22.91
CA ALA A 296 8.89 27.48 21.87
C ALA A 296 7.65 28.37 22.11
N PRO A 297 7.69 29.66 21.75
CA PRO A 297 6.57 30.58 21.94
C PRO A 297 5.27 30.11 21.27
N TRP A 298 5.39 29.39 20.14
CA TRP A 298 4.27 28.83 19.38
C TRP A 298 3.51 27.75 20.16
N LEU A 299 4.09 27.10 21.17
CA LEU A 299 3.45 26.04 21.94
C LEU A 299 2.20 26.54 22.69
N MET A 300 2.24 27.79 23.14
CA MET A 300 1.15 28.49 23.84
C MET A 300 -0.11 28.66 22.96
N GLU A 301 0.05 28.58 21.64
CA GLU A 301 -1.08 28.64 20.71
C GLU A 301 -1.95 27.38 20.80
N PHE A 302 -1.37 26.23 21.16
CA PHE A 302 -2.02 24.93 21.08
C PHE A 302 -2.34 24.30 22.43
N TYR A 303 -1.52 24.59 23.45
CA TYR A 303 -1.67 24.02 24.79
C TYR A 303 -1.77 25.10 25.86
N GLN A 304 -2.39 24.77 26.97
CA GLN A 304 -2.37 25.61 28.17
C GLN A 304 -1.17 25.27 29.06
N THR A 305 -0.65 26.29 29.77
CA THR A 305 0.48 26.14 30.69
C THR A 305 0.08 26.58 32.10
N GLY A 306 0.12 25.64 33.03
CA GLY A 306 -0.20 25.87 34.44
C GLY A 306 -1.70 25.78 34.78
N SER A 307 -2.01 25.63 36.07
CA SER A 307 -3.34 25.34 36.64
C SER A 307 -4.36 26.49 36.56
N ARG A 308 -4.40 27.27 35.48
CA ARG A 308 -5.49 28.23 35.27
C ARG A 308 -6.71 27.50 34.71
N SER A 309 -7.55 27.05 35.64
CA SER A 309 -8.89 26.51 35.39
C SER A 309 -9.74 27.54 34.64
N GLY A 310 -9.88 27.38 33.33
CA GLY A 310 -10.70 28.26 32.49
C GLY A 310 -10.28 28.38 31.02
N GLY A 311 -9.13 27.82 30.62
CA GLY A 311 -8.72 27.79 29.21
C GLY A 311 -9.47 26.73 28.38
N THR A 312 -9.77 27.04 27.13
CA THR A 312 -10.39 26.11 26.15
C THR A 312 -9.39 25.16 25.48
N LYS A 313 -8.09 25.30 25.76
CA LYS A 313 -7.01 24.48 25.17
C LYS A 313 -6.76 23.24 26.03
N PRO A 314 -6.26 22.11 25.51
CA PRO A 314 -5.87 20.97 26.33
C PRO A 314 -4.54 21.21 27.07
N ASP A 315 -4.33 20.49 28.18
CA ASP A 315 -3.03 20.45 28.87
C ASP A 315 -2.02 19.68 28.01
N PHE A 316 -0.82 20.23 27.84
CA PHE A 316 0.26 19.54 27.12
C PHE A 316 0.61 18.20 27.76
N SER A 317 0.52 18.09 29.09
CA SER A 317 0.86 16.87 29.84
C SER A 317 -0.25 15.82 29.85
N ASP A 318 -1.41 16.09 29.24
CA ASP A 318 -2.52 15.16 29.12
C ASP A 318 -2.13 13.91 28.30
N ALA A 319 -2.57 12.74 28.73
CA ALA A 319 -2.23 11.45 28.13
C ALA A 319 -2.65 11.39 26.66
N ASP A 320 -3.86 11.85 26.34
CA ASP A 320 -4.40 11.86 24.97
C ASP A 320 -3.55 12.75 24.04
N GLN A 321 -3.04 13.87 24.56
CA GLN A 321 -2.17 14.77 23.79
C GLN A 321 -0.81 14.14 23.52
N GLN A 322 -0.24 13.45 24.52
CA GLN A 322 1.03 12.74 24.40
C GLN A 322 0.93 11.53 23.47
N GLU A 323 -0.17 10.79 23.53
CA GLU A 323 -0.47 9.70 22.60
C GLU A 323 -0.61 10.23 21.16
N ALA A 324 -1.36 11.31 20.96
CA ALA A 324 -1.48 11.94 19.66
C ALA A 324 -0.11 12.39 19.09
N ILE A 325 0.79 12.91 19.92
CA ILE A 325 2.17 13.27 19.51
C ILE A 325 2.91 12.02 19.05
N GLY A 326 2.80 10.92 19.82
CA GLY A 326 3.38 9.63 19.45
C GLY A 326 2.88 9.10 18.11
N ILE A 327 1.58 9.17 17.85
CA ILE A 327 0.97 8.76 16.58
C ILE A 327 1.51 9.60 15.41
N ILE A 328 1.59 10.92 15.55
CA ILE A 328 2.11 11.80 14.49
C ILE A 328 3.62 11.56 14.28
N ASN A 329 4.39 11.38 15.35
CA ASN A 329 5.81 11.03 15.25
C ASN A 329 6.00 9.75 14.42
N ASN A 330 5.26 8.68 14.76
CA ASN A 330 5.34 7.41 14.06
C ASN A 330 4.94 7.57 12.59
N TRP A 331 3.84 8.28 12.30
CA TRP A 331 3.42 8.54 10.93
C TRP A 331 4.48 9.30 10.12
N CYS A 332 5.07 10.37 10.69
CA CYS A 332 6.11 11.14 10.01
C CYS A 332 7.37 10.29 9.76
N GLN A 333 7.76 9.45 10.71
CA GLN A 333 8.92 8.56 10.59
C GLN A 333 8.68 7.50 9.53
N ASP A 334 7.52 6.83 9.56
CA ASP A 334 7.13 5.82 8.59
C ASP A 334 7.02 6.42 7.18
N TYR A 335 6.44 7.62 7.06
CA TYR A 335 6.32 8.33 5.78
C TYR A 335 7.68 8.67 5.18
N LEU A 336 8.60 9.29 5.95
CA LEU A 336 9.93 9.63 5.44
C LEU A 336 10.77 8.38 5.17
N ARG A 337 10.66 7.32 5.99
CA ARG A 337 11.32 6.03 5.72
C ARG A 337 10.80 5.40 4.45
N TRP A 338 9.48 5.37 4.25
CA TRP A 338 8.87 4.89 3.02
C TRP A 338 9.38 5.70 1.82
N LEU A 339 9.31 7.02 1.89
CA LEU A 339 9.76 7.91 0.82
C LEU A 339 11.25 7.72 0.51
N TYR A 340 12.10 7.62 1.54
CA TYR A 340 13.51 7.30 1.38
C TYR A 340 13.70 5.98 0.64
N SER A 341 13.05 4.89 1.09
CA SER A 341 13.17 3.57 0.46
C SER A 341 12.74 3.56 -1.00
N LEU A 342 11.71 4.32 -1.38
CA LEU A 342 11.35 4.48 -2.79
C LEU A 342 12.51 5.01 -3.63
N HIS A 343 13.36 5.88 -3.06
CA HIS A 343 14.51 6.45 -3.74
C HIS A 343 15.75 5.54 -3.76
N GLN A 344 15.70 4.38 -3.08
CA GLN A 344 16.79 3.42 -3.01
C GLN A 344 16.58 2.18 -3.90
N CYS A 345 15.68 2.24 -4.89
CA CYS A 345 15.40 1.11 -5.77
C CYS A 345 16.60 0.82 -6.68
N GLU A 346 17.23 -0.35 -6.53
CA GLU A 346 18.42 -0.74 -7.31
C GLU A 346 18.12 -0.75 -8.81
N GLY A 347 18.96 -0.09 -9.60
CA GLY A 347 18.83 -0.03 -11.06
C GLY A 347 17.98 1.12 -11.60
N ASP A 348 17.29 1.89 -10.74
CA ASP A 348 16.53 3.07 -11.13
C ASP A 348 16.93 4.31 -10.32
N ASN A 349 17.00 5.45 -11.00
CA ASN A 349 17.15 6.75 -10.36
C ASN A 349 15.78 7.40 -10.15
N ILE A 350 15.28 7.39 -8.91
CA ILE A 350 14.02 8.04 -8.57
C ILE A 350 14.33 9.48 -8.13
N ALA A 351 14.01 10.44 -9.00
CA ALA A 351 14.37 11.84 -8.90
C ALA A 351 13.15 12.71 -8.52
N LEU A 352 12.50 12.38 -7.40
CA LEU A 352 11.36 13.15 -6.87
C LEU A 352 11.79 14.07 -5.72
N PHE A 353 12.56 13.53 -4.77
CA PHE A 353 13.02 14.22 -3.56
C PHE A 353 14.52 13.96 -3.32
N LYS A 354 15.20 14.91 -2.66
CA LYS A 354 16.57 14.73 -2.18
C LYS A 354 16.58 13.83 -0.94
N ALA A 355 16.50 12.52 -1.15
CA ALA A 355 16.33 11.53 -0.08
C ALA A 355 17.46 11.54 0.97
N ASP A 356 18.67 11.98 0.61
CA ASP A 356 19.83 12.12 1.50
C ASP A 356 19.61 13.14 2.64
N ALA A 357 18.61 14.02 2.49
CA ALA A 357 18.20 14.92 3.57
C ALA A 357 17.54 14.16 4.73
N PHE A 358 16.89 13.01 4.46
CA PHE A 358 16.10 12.26 5.44
C PHE A 358 16.31 10.73 5.45
N PRO A 359 17.56 10.20 5.38
CA PRO A 359 17.80 8.78 5.57
C PRO A 359 17.36 8.31 6.97
N PRO A 360 16.98 7.02 7.11
CA PRO A 360 16.67 6.42 8.40
C PRO A 360 17.81 6.64 9.40
N ASN A 361 17.46 6.94 10.65
CA ASN A 361 18.39 7.16 11.77
C ASN A 361 19.29 8.42 11.68
N LYS A 362 19.16 9.27 10.65
CA LYS A 362 19.83 10.59 10.62
C LYS A 362 19.02 11.59 11.44
N LYS A 363 19.73 12.41 12.22
CA LYS A 363 19.14 13.63 12.80
C LYS A 363 18.89 14.62 11.66
N LEU A 364 17.62 14.93 11.42
CA LEU A 364 17.24 15.89 10.37
C LEU A 364 17.70 17.30 10.73
N LEU A 365 18.13 18.05 9.72
CA LEU A 365 18.60 19.43 9.88
C LEU A 365 17.59 20.37 9.20
N GLY A 366 17.02 21.30 9.97
CA GLY A 366 15.95 22.19 9.47
C GLY A 366 16.35 23.10 8.29
N ASP A 367 17.65 23.29 8.06
CA ASP A 367 18.21 24.04 6.93
C ASP A 367 18.13 23.29 5.59
N GLU A 368 17.88 21.98 5.59
CA GLU A 368 17.65 21.19 4.36
C GLU A 368 16.21 21.36 3.81
N LEU A 369 15.28 21.94 4.58
CA LEU A 369 13.86 22.12 4.19
C LEU A 369 13.63 22.80 2.81
N PRO A 370 14.32 23.90 2.45
CA PRO A 370 14.10 24.58 1.17
C PRO A 370 14.44 23.72 -0.05
N ASP A 371 15.25 22.68 0.14
CA ASP A 371 15.94 21.96 -0.92
C ASP A 371 15.51 20.50 -1.05
N LEU A 372 14.48 20.06 -0.30
CA LEU A 372 13.99 18.68 -0.29
C LEU A 372 13.48 18.19 -1.66
N ILE A 373 13.04 19.09 -2.54
CA ILE A 373 12.34 18.74 -3.79
C ILE A 373 13.29 18.80 -4.98
N ILE A 374 13.37 17.71 -5.76
CA ILE A 374 14.10 17.71 -7.02
C ILE A 374 13.25 18.40 -8.09
N GLY A 375 13.85 19.29 -8.88
CA GLY A 375 13.13 20.05 -9.92
C GLY A 375 12.25 21.19 -9.38
N ASP A 376 12.48 21.63 -8.13
CA ASP A 376 11.78 22.78 -7.54
C ASP A 376 12.02 24.07 -8.33
N SER A 377 10.94 24.64 -8.88
CA SER A 377 10.92 25.83 -9.74
C SER A 377 10.91 27.16 -8.98
N ARG A 378 10.86 27.15 -7.65
CA ARG A 378 10.90 28.37 -6.84
C ARG A 378 12.24 29.10 -7.00
N ASP A 379 12.17 30.43 -7.13
CA ASP A 379 13.36 31.26 -7.22
C ASP A 379 14.21 31.26 -5.95
N ARG A 380 15.49 31.66 -6.06
CA ARG A 380 16.44 31.68 -4.93
C ARG A 380 15.96 32.52 -3.75
N GLY A 381 15.24 33.62 -3.99
CA GLY A 381 14.72 34.50 -2.95
C GLY A 381 13.50 33.92 -2.22
N LYS A 382 12.68 33.11 -2.88
CA LYS A 382 11.64 32.31 -2.22
C LYS A 382 12.26 31.20 -1.37
N LYS A 383 13.23 30.46 -1.91
CA LYS A 383 13.93 29.40 -1.17
C LYS A 383 14.68 29.92 0.06
N SER A 384 15.39 31.05 -0.05
CA SER A 384 16.11 31.63 1.10
C SER A 384 15.20 32.06 2.25
N ARG A 385 13.92 32.34 1.96
CA ARG A 385 12.90 32.69 2.95
C ARG A 385 12.13 31.47 3.46
N ASP A 386 12.35 30.28 2.91
CA ASP A 386 11.64 29.05 3.23
C ASP A 386 12.31 28.27 4.38
N THR A 387 12.44 28.91 5.54
CA THR A 387 13.09 28.31 6.70
C THR A 387 12.07 27.73 7.68
N VAL A 388 12.46 26.69 8.43
CA VAL A 388 11.58 26.15 9.49
C VAL A 388 11.23 27.23 10.51
N GLN A 389 12.16 28.14 10.84
CA GLN A 389 11.85 29.25 11.74
C GLN A 389 10.73 30.15 11.22
N LYS A 390 10.75 30.49 9.93
CA LYS A 390 9.68 31.31 9.34
C LYS A 390 8.35 30.55 9.32
N LEU A 391 8.39 29.24 9.03
CA LEU A 391 7.22 28.37 9.11
C LEU A 391 6.63 28.37 10.54
N LYS A 392 7.47 28.14 11.56
CA LYS A 392 7.07 28.17 12.99
C LYS A 392 6.41 29.50 13.37
N ASN A 393 6.92 30.63 12.87
CA ASN A 393 6.34 31.95 13.12
C ASN A 393 4.94 32.15 12.51
N THR A 394 4.51 31.29 11.59
CA THR A 394 3.17 31.34 10.97
C THR A 394 2.15 30.41 11.63
N LEU A 395 2.57 29.57 12.58
CA LEU A 395 1.70 28.63 13.27
C LEU A 395 0.64 29.37 14.08
N LYS A 396 -0.62 29.01 13.84
CA LYS A 396 -1.79 29.50 14.58
C LYS A 396 -2.64 28.34 15.06
N ALA A 397 -3.38 28.56 16.15
CA ALA A 397 -4.35 27.60 16.65
C ALA A 397 -5.36 27.22 15.54
N THR A 398 -5.61 25.92 15.37
CA THR A 398 -6.65 25.41 14.46
C THR A 398 -7.61 24.51 15.22
N SER A 399 -8.80 24.27 14.66
CA SER A 399 -9.77 23.31 15.20
C SER A 399 -9.60 21.93 14.52
N PRO A 400 -9.58 20.82 15.29
CA PRO A 400 -9.64 20.74 16.76
C PRO A 400 -8.33 21.22 17.42
N GLY A 401 -8.39 21.68 18.68
CA GLY A 401 -7.23 22.22 19.41
C GLY A 401 -6.18 21.16 19.80
N GLY A 402 -5.15 21.58 20.54
CA GLY A 402 -4.09 20.66 21.03
C GLY A 402 -3.18 20.14 19.93
N THR A 403 -2.71 18.91 20.11
CA THR A 403 -1.76 18.22 19.22
C THR A 403 -2.28 18.08 17.80
N VAL A 404 -3.55 17.73 17.62
CA VAL A 404 -4.15 17.60 16.28
C VAL A 404 -4.20 18.98 15.59
N GLY A 405 -4.54 20.03 16.34
CA GLY A 405 -4.53 21.40 15.86
C GLY A 405 -3.14 21.89 15.48
N LEU A 406 -2.13 21.51 16.26
CA LEU A 406 -0.72 21.78 15.97
C LEU A 406 -0.30 21.10 14.67
N ALA A 407 -0.50 19.79 14.52
CA ALA A 407 -0.16 19.07 13.31
C ALA A 407 -0.85 19.64 12.07
N LYS A 408 -2.14 19.97 12.18
CA LYS A 408 -2.88 20.64 11.09
C LYS A 408 -2.28 22.01 10.76
N SER A 409 -1.89 22.80 11.76
CA SER A 409 -1.25 24.09 11.56
C SER A 409 0.10 23.96 10.84
N VAL A 410 0.95 23.01 11.27
CA VAL A 410 2.24 22.71 10.62
C VAL A 410 2.02 22.22 9.19
N TYR A 411 1.03 21.36 8.95
CA TYR A 411 0.69 20.84 7.61
C TYR A 411 0.24 21.96 6.66
N MET A 412 -0.54 22.94 7.15
CA MET A 412 -0.95 24.10 6.37
C MET A 412 0.23 25.05 6.10
N ALA A 413 1.08 25.27 7.10
CA ALA A 413 2.26 26.13 6.99
C ALA A 413 3.38 25.52 6.11
N SER A 414 3.36 24.21 5.91
CA SER A 414 4.31 23.48 5.05
C SER A 414 4.04 23.68 3.55
N ARG A 415 2.87 24.22 3.17
CA ARG A 415 2.47 24.36 1.77
C ARG A 415 3.19 25.55 1.11
N ILE A 416 3.68 25.36 -0.11
CA ILE A 416 4.55 26.31 -0.85
C ILE A 416 4.01 26.68 -2.22
#